data_AF-A0A7S1CM56-F1
#
_entry.id   AF-A0A7S1CM56-F1
#
_cell.length_a   1.000
_cell.length_b   1.000
_cell.length_c   1.000
_cell.angle_alpha   90.00
_cell.angle_beta   90.00
_cell.angle_gamma   90.00
#
_symmetry.space_group_name_H-M   'P 1'
#
loop_
_entity.id
_entity.type
_entity.pdbx_description
1 polymer ?
#
loop_
_entity_poly.entity_id
_entity_poly.type
_entity_poly.pdbx_seq_one_letter_code
_entity_poly.pdbx_strand_id
1 'polypeptide(L)'
;SSPDEEAFVYAGRYFGFDFKDREADEVILQTTLPGEAARDRKFLVLHVLAYNQARKRMSVIVQEVHGEGEEEQPVYLFCKGADTAIIPRCTTPEEGSHEAAVLKSTNQHLTTWGNDGLRTLVFGYKEISLDDYDRWNEEYNVARGSFEELTKRKNGEANDIDRLMEEIESGLVLQGATANEDKLQPRVPETIANLAKADISIWMLTGDKQE
;
A
#
# COMPACT_ATOMS: atom_id res chain seq x y z
N SER A 1 5.45 -11.75 5.03
CA SER A 1 4.88 -11.58 3.68
C SER A 1 3.43 -12.02 3.76
N SER A 2 2.48 -11.18 3.37
CA SER A 2 1.07 -11.58 3.28
C SER A 2 0.80 -12.23 1.90
N PRO A 3 -0.03 -13.29 1.81
CA PRO A 3 -0.45 -13.87 0.53
C PRO A 3 -1.02 -12.83 -0.46
N ASP A 4 -1.68 -11.80 0.06
CA ASP A 4 -2.22 -10.71 -0.77
C ASP A 4 -1.10 -9.94 -1.49
N GLU A 5 0.04 -9.74 -0.83
CA GLU A 5 1.19 -9.04 -1.40
C GLU A 5 1.86 -9.85 -2.49
N GLU A 6 1.95 -11.17 -2.29
CA GLU A 6 2.51 -12.09 -3.28
C GLU A 6 1.65 -12.09 -4.56
N ALA A 7 0.32 -12.08 -4.42
CA ALA A 7 -0.60 -11.97 -5.54
C ALA A 7 -0.36 -10.70 -6.38
N PHE A 8 -0.08 -9.56 -5.74
CA PHE A 8 0.23 -8.33 -6.47
C PHE A 8 1.57 -8.37 -7.20
N VAL A 9 2.60 -8.99 -6.61
CA VAL A 9 3.90 -9.14 -7.26
C VAL A 9 3.77 -10.06 -8.48
N TYR A 10 3.02 -11.17 -8.37
CA TYR A 10 2.73 -12.03 -9.52
C TYR A 10 1.93 -11.32 -10.61
N ALA A 11 0.92 -10.54 -10.23
CA ALA A 11 0.15 -9.74 -11.18
C ALA A 11 1.03 -8.69 -11.88
N GLY A 12 1.91 -8.01 -11.14
CA GLY A 12 2.87 -7.05 -11.69
C GLY A 12 3.71 -7.67 -12.81
N ARG A 13 4.25 -8.88 -12.58
CA ARG A 13 5.00 -9.62 -13.60
C ARG A 13 4.17 -9.90 -14.85
N TYR A 14 2.90 -10.28 -14.70
CA TYR A 14 1.99 -10.50 -15.83
C TYR A 14 1.80 -9.24 -16.67
N PHE A 15 1.81 -8.06 -16.04
CA PHE A 15 1.73 -6.76 -16.71
C PHE A 15 3.09 -6.20 -17.15
N GLY A 16 4.16 -6.99 -17.10
CA GLY A 16 5.49 -6.58 -17.56
C GLY A 16 6.34 -5.87 -16.51
N PHE A 17 5.98 -5.92 -15.23
CA PHE A 17 6.75 -5.38 -14.10
C PHE A 17 7.23 -6.52 -13.20
N ASP A 18 8.36 -7.14 -13.56
CA ASP A 18 8.89 -8.30 -12.84
C ASP A 18 9.80 -7.85 -11.68
N PHE A 19 9.46 -8.25 -10.46
CA PHE A 19 10.31 -8.06 -9.29
C PHE A 19 11.44 -9.08 -9.34
N LYS A 20 12.62 -8.67 -9.81
CA LYS A 20 13.73 -9.58 -10.09
C LYS A 20 14.52 -9.96 -8.85
N ASP A 21 14.93 -8.95 -8.09
CA ASP A 21 15.84 -9.14 -6.96
C ASP A 21 15.67 -8.07 -5.91
N ARG A 22 16.13 -8.40 -4.70
CA ARG A 22 16.16 -7.51 -3.54
C ARG A 22 17.43 -7.73 -2.74
N GLU A 23 18.24 -6.69 -2.68
CA GLU A 23 19.34 -6.56 -1.74
C GLU A 23 18.86 -5.86 -0.46
N ALA A 24 19.77 -5.50 0.46
CA ALA A 24 19.40 -4.93 1.76
C ALA A 24 18.60 -3.63 1.61
N ASP A 25 19.05 -2.75 0.72
CA ASP A 25 18.53 -1.41 0.42
C ASP A 25 18.24 -1.20 -1.07
N GLU A 26 18.53 -2.14 -1.96
CA GLU A 26 18.23 -2.04 -3.40
C GLU A 26 17.14 -3.03 -3.81
N VAL A 27 16.23 -2.59 -4.69
CA VAL A 27 15.26 -3.42 -5.41
C VAL A 27 15.49 -3.28 -6.91
N ILE A 28 15.50 -4.40 -7.61
CA ILE A 28 15.63 -4.44 -9.07
C ILE A 28 14.30 -4.86 -9.67
N LEU A 29 13.71 -3.98 -10.49
CA LEU A 29 12.53 -4.26 -11.29
C LEU A 29 12.92 -4.39 -12.75
N GLN A 30 12.49 -5.45 -13.42
CA GLN A 30 12.52 -5.50 -14.88
C GLN A 30 11.19 -5.03 -15.43
N THR A 31 11.23 -3.96 -16.23
CA THR A 31 10.05 -3.41 -16.91
C THR A 31 10.08 -3.75 -18.39
N THR A 32 8.99 -4.29 -18.90
CA THR A 32 8.77 -4.60 -20.32
C THR A 32 7.48 -3.94 -20.76
N LEU A 33 7.57 -2.70 -21.25
CA LEU A 33 6.43 -1.96 -21.75
C LEU A 33 6.06 -2.40 -23.17
N PRO A 34 4.80 -2.26 -23.60
CA PRO A 34 4.37 -2.62 -24.95
C PRO A 34 5.22 -1.91 -26.02
N GLY A 35 5.92 -2.70 -26.85
CA GLY A 35 6.78 -2.17 -27.92
C GLY A 35 8.18 -1.76 -27.47
N GLU A 36 8.54 -1.94 -26.20
CA GLU A 36 9.88 -1.65 -25.68
C GLU A 36 10.63 -2.94 -25.30
N ALA A 37 11.96 -2.89 -25.41
CA ALA A 37 12.81 -3.94 -24.87
C ALA A 37 12.74 -3.94 -23.33
N ALA A 38 12.90 -5.11 -22.72
CA ALA A 38 12.99 -5.24 -21.27
C ALA A 38 14.17 -4.40 -20.73
N ARG A 39 13.92 -3.64 -19.66
CA ARG A 39 14.94 -2.81 -19.00
C ARG A 39 14.93 -3.08 -17.50
N ASP A 40 16.11 -3.14 -16.92
CA ASP A 40 16.25 -3.25 -15.47
C ASP A 40 16.32 -1.85 -14.88
N ARG A 41 15.47 -1.58 -13.89
CA ARG A 41 15.38 -0.34 -13.13
C ARG A 41 15.72 -0.65 -11.68
N LYS A 42 16.66 0.11 -11.12
CA LYS A 42 17.15 -0.06 -9.76
C LYS A 42 16.54 1.01 -8.88
N PHE A 43 16.08 0.61 -7.70
CA PHE A 43 15.49 1.51 -6.72
C PHE A 43 16.17 1.32 -5.37
N LEU A 44 16.65 2.41 -4.78
CA LEU A 44 17.04 2.44 -3.37
C LEU A 44 15.78 2.55 -2.52
N VAL A 45 15.66 1.66 -1.53
CA VAL A 45 14.61 1.66 -0.51
C VAL A 45 15.13 2.45 0.68
N LEU A 46 14.75 3.72 0.72
CA LEU A 46 15.19 4.65 1.75
C LEU A 46 14.52 4.35 3.10
N HIS A 47 13.19 4.12 3.08
CA HIS A 47 12.44 3.73 4.29
C HIS A 47 11.30 2.77 3.99
N VAL A 48 11.01 1.91 4.95
CA VAL A 48 9.79 1.10 5.00
C VAL A 48 9.00 1.49 6.24
N LEU A 49 7.86 2.15 6.05
CA LEU A 49 6.92 2.49 7.12
C LEU A 49 5.96 1.31 7.29
N ALA A 50 6.38 0.35 8.13
CA ALA A 50 5.72 -0.94 8.27
C ALA A 50 4.23 -0.86 8.64
N TYR A 51 3.49 -1.86 8.19
CA TYR A 51 2.09 -2.06 8.58
C TYR A 51 1.96 -2.22 10.09
N ASN A 52 0.99 -1.53 10.68
CA ASN A 52 0.49 -1.87 12.00
C ASN A 52 -1.03 -1.71 12.05
N GLN A 53 -1.66 -2.37 13.03
CA GLN A 53 -3.12 -2.40 13.13
C GLN A 53 -3.75 -1.03 13.38
N ALA A 54 -3.04 -0.12 14.06
CA ALA A 54 -3.53 1.22 14.32
C ALA A 54 -3.58 2.07 13.04
N ARG A 55 -2.60 1.91 12.15
CA ARG A 55 -2.46 2.70 10.92
C ARG A 55 -3.19 2.11 9.72
N LYS A 56 -3.41 0.78 9.70
CA LYS A 56 -4.07 0.01 8.63
C LYS A 56 -3.51 0.26 7.21
N ARG A 57 -2.23 0.62 7.12
CA ARG A 57 -1.51 0.92 5.88
C ARG A 57 -0.02 0.68 6.04
N MET A 58 0.69 0.60 4.93
CA MET A 58 2.15 0.57 4.87
C MET A 58 2.65 1.43 3.72
N SER A 59 3.85 1.97 3.89
CA SER A 59 4.49 2.78 2.86
C SER A 59 5.92 2.38 2.63
N VAL A 60 6.40 2.62 1.42
CA VAL A 60 7.81 2.54 1.06
C VAL A 60 8.23 3.87 0.45
N ILE A 61 9.37 4.37 0.88
CA ILE A 61 10.02 5.55 0.31
C ILE A 61 11.19 5.04 -0.52
N VAL A 62 11.21 5.37 -1.80
CA VAL A 62 12.19 4.89 -2.76
C VAL A 62 12.76 6.01 -3.60
N GLN A 63 13.97 5.81 -4.10
CA GLN A 63 14.59 6.66 -5.11
C GLN A 63 15.10 5.78 -6.24
N GLU A 64 14.82 6.13 -7.48
CA GLU A 64 15.37 5.41 -8.62
C GLU A 64 16.86 5.74 -8.79
N VAL A 65 17.67 4.73 -9.06
CA VAL A 65 19.10 4.87 -9.32
C VAL A 65 19.32 5.09 -10.81
N HIS A 66 19.92 6.21 -11.15
CA HIS A 66 20.24 6.62 -12.52
C HIS A 66 21.76 6.57 -12.78
N GLY A 67 22.15 6.66 -14.06
CA GLY A 67 23.55 6.65 -14.45
C GLY A 67 24.32 7.86 -13.95
N GLU A 68 25.65 7.72 -13.82
CA GLU A 68 26.54 8.84 -13.46
C GLU A 68 26.37 10.02 -14.45
N GLY A 69 26.01 11.20 -13.92
CA GLY A 69 25.83 12.42 -14.71
C GLY A 69 24.37 12.79 -15.04
N GLU A 70 23.40 12.00 -14.59
CA GLU A 70 21.97 12.36 -14.63
C GLU A 70 21.57 13.24 -13.43
N GLU A 71 20.58 14.12 -13.61
CA GLU A 71 20.05 14.95 -12.51
C GLU A 71 19.46 14.06 -11.40
N GLU A 72 19.67 14.49 -10.15
CA GLU A 72 19.12 13.78 -8.98
C GLU A 72 17.60 13.69 -9.10
N GLN A 73 17.09 12.47 -9.12
CA GLN A 73 15.66 12.23 -9.24
C GLN A 73 14.94 12.48 -7.93
N PRO A 74 13.66 12.89 -8.00
CA PRO A 74 12.83 13.03 -6.81
C PRO A 74 12.67 11.70 -6.08
N VAL A 75 12.35 11.80 -4.79
CA VAL A 75 12.04 10.66 -3.94
C VAL A 75 10.56 10.37 -4.07
N TYR A 76 10.19 9.09 -4.17
CA TYR A 76 8.80 8.67 -4.24
C TYR A 76 8.38 7.94 -2.98
N LEU A 77 7.24 8.33 -2.43
CA LEU A 77 6.53 7.54 -1.42
C LEU A 77 5.38 6.80 -2.11
N PHE A 78 5.33 5.49 -1.92
CA PHE A 78 4.20 4.65 -2.29
C PHE A 78 3.53 4.12 -1.03
N CYS A 79 2.22 4.31 -0.92
CA CYS A 79 1.42 3.88 0.23
C CYS A 79 0.31 2.94 -0.23
N LYS A 80 0.13 1.82 0.49
CA LYS A 80 -0.99 0.91 0.30
C LYS A 80 -1.67 0.60 1.64
N GLY A 81 -2.98 0.46 1.63
CA GLY A 81 -3.74 0.17 2.85
C GLY A 81 -5.24 0.09 2.64
N ALA A 82 -5.98 0.05 3.74
CA ALA A 82 -7.44 0.13 3.70
C ALA A 82 -7.90 1.46 3.08
N ASP A 83 -9.06 1.45 2.44
CA ASP A 83 -9.71 2.65 1.89
C ASP A 83 -9.86 3.77 2.93
N THR A 84 -10.33 3.42 4.14
CA THR A 84 -10.46 4.29 5.31
C THR A 84 -9.12 4.84 5.81
N ALA A 85 -8.00 4.20 5.45
CA ALA A 85 -6.66 4.65 5.81
C ALA A 85 -6.00 5.48 4.70
N ILE A 86 -6.26 5.22 3.43
CA ILE A 86 -5.56 5.90 2.33
C ILE A 86 -6.33 7.12 1.84
N ILE A 87 -7.63 6.99 1.61
CA ILE A 87 -8.44 8.05 0.98
C ILE A 87 -8.41 9.37 1.77
N PRO A 88 -8.50 9.38 3.12
CA PRO A 88 -8.40 10.64 3.88
C PRO A 88 -7.05 11.33 3.79
N ARG A 89 -6.01 10.63 3.33
CA ARG A 89 -4.64 11.16 3.16
C ARG A 89 -4.37 11.61 1.72
N CYS A 90 -5.28 11.32 0.80
CA CYS A 90 -5.19 11.81 -0.56
C CYS A 90 -5.51 13.32 -0.63
N THR A 91 -4.90 14.00 -1.60
CA THR A 91 -5.29 15.36 -1.97
C THR A 91 -6.75 15.38 -2.36
N THR A 92 -7.48 16.40 -1.90
CA THR A 92 -8.88 16.58 -2.28
C THR A 92 -8.91 17.13 -3.70
N PRO A 93 -9.45 16.39 -4.68
CA PRO A 93 -9.46 16.84 -6.06
C PRO A 93 -10.50 17.96 -6.24
N GLU A 94 -10.26 18.85 -7.20
CA GLU A 94 -11.22 19.90 -7.56
C GLU A 94 -12.49 19.28 -8.15
N GLU A 95 -13.65 19.88 -7.85
CA GLU A 95 -14.92 19.38 -8.38
C GLU A 95 -14.93 19.40 -9.91
N GLY A 96 -15.25 18.26 -10.52
CA GLY A 96 -15.27 18.10 -11.98
C GLY A 96 -13.91 17.77 -12.60
N SER A 97 -12.84 17.68 -11.81
CA SER A 97 -11.53 17.24 -12.30
C SER A 97 -11.52 15.74 -12.64
N HIS A 98 -10.51 15.31 -13.39
CA HIS A 98 -10.31 13.90 -13.70
C HIS A 98 -10.09 13.07 -12.42
N GLU A 99 -9.31 13.60 -11.49
CA GLU A 99 -9.00 13.00 -10.20
C GLU A 99 -10.26 12.83 -9.33
N ALA A 100 -11.20 13.78 -9.37
CA ALA A 100 -12.49 13.65 -8.70
C ALA A 100 -13.32 12.50 -9.29
N ALA A 101 -13.29 12.34 -10.62
CA ALA A 101 -13.95 11.21 -11.29
C ALA A 101 -13.29 9.87 -10.92
N VAL A 102 -11.95 9.82 -10.87
CA VAL A 102 -11.19 8.63 -10.44
C VAL A 102 -11.52 8.26 -9.00
N LEU A 103 -11.53 9.23 -8.08
CA LEU A 103 -11.90 8.99 -6.67
C LEU A 103 -13.32 8.45 -6.54
N LYS A 104 -14.29 9.05 -7.25
CA LYS A 104 -15.68 8.59 -7.25
C LYS A 104 -15.80 7.17 -7.79
N SER A 105 -15.18 6.88 -8.94
CA SER A 105 -15.22 5.54 -9.54
C SER A 105 -14.55 4.50 -8.64
N THR A 106 -13.42 4.85 -8.00
CA THR A 106 -12.69 3.96 -7.09
C THR A 106 -13.56 3.60 -5.89
N ASN A 107 -14.24 4.58 -5.27
CA ASN A 107 -15.16 4.32 -4.15
C ASN A 107 -16.34 3.41 -4.52
N GLN A 108 -16.87 3.55 -5.73
CA GLN A 108 -17.92 2.67 -6.24
C GLN A 108 -17.40 1.23 -6.38
N HIS A 109 -16.22 1.05 -6.99
CA HIS A 109 -15.61 -0.27 -7.12
C HIS A 109 -15.30 -0.91 -5.77
N LEU A 110 -14.73 -0.16 -4.82
CA LEU A 110 -14.46 -0.64 -3.47
C LEU A 110 -15.73 -1.13 -2.76
N THR A 111 -16.83 -0.39 -2.90
CA THR A 111 -18.14 -0.79 -2.35
C THR A 111 -18.64 -2.08 -2.99
N THR A 112 -18.56 -2.20 -4.32
CA THR A 112 -18.96 -3.41 -5.03
C THR A 112 -18.13 -4.61 -4.62
N TRP A 113 -16.80 -4.48 -4.64
CA TRP A 113 -15.88 -5.55 -4.29
C TRP A 113 -15.99 -6.00 -2.83
N GLY A 114 -16.23 -5.06 -1.91
CA GLY A 114 -16.52 -5.38 -0.52
C GLY A 114 -17.81 -6.19 -0.35
N ASN A 115 -18.86 -5.87 -1.11
CA ASN A 115 -20.11 -6.64 -1.12
C ASN A 115 -19.94 -8.04 -1.72
N ASP A 116 -19.03 -8.18 -2.69
CA ASP A 116 -18.67 -9.47 -3.29
C ASP A 116 -17.71 -10.30 -2.41
N GLY A 117 -17.28 -9.76 -1.26
CA GLY A 117 -16.39 -10.44 -0.32
C GLY A 117 -14.91 -10.48 -0.75
N LEU A 118 -14.50 -9.59 -1.65
CA LEU A 118 -13.10 -9.46 -2.07
C LEU A 118 -12.31 -8.62 -1.07
N ARG A 119 -11.06 -8.99 -0.80
CA ARG A 119 -10.13 -8.16 -0.02
C ARG A 119 -9.65 -7.00 -0.86
N THR A 120 -9.94 -5.78 -0.41
CA THR A 120 -9.58 -4.57 -1.15
C THR A 120 -8.40 -3.83 -0.53
N LEU A 121 -7.56 -3.23 -1.38
CA LEU A 121 -6.50 -2.32 -0.97
C LEU A 121 -6.46 -1.12 -1.89
N VAL A 122 -6.26 0.05 -1.32
CA VAL A 122 -6.11 1.32 -2.02
C VAL A 122 -4.65 1.70 -2.07
N PHE A 123 -4.22 2.26 -3.20
CA PHE A 123 -2.85 2.67 -3.47
C PHE A 123 -2.82 4.17 -3.75
N GLY A 124 -1.88 4.85 -3.10
CA GLY A 124 -1.56 6.24 -3.36
C GLY A 124 -0.05 6.42 -3.46
N TYR A 125 0.37 7.47 -4.15
CA TYR A 125 1.78 7.83 -4.21
C TYR A 125 1.96 9.33 -3.98
N LYS A 126 3.20 9.74 -3.71
CA LYS A 126 3.59 11.13 -3.59
C LYS A 126 5.02 11.30 -4.04
N GLU A 127 5.27 12.32 -4.84
CA GLU A 127 6.61 12.79 -5.15
C GLU A 127 7.06 13.74 -4.03
N ILE A 128 8.29 13.58 -3.57
CA ILE A 128 8.89 14.33 -2.47
C ILE A 128 10.20 14.92 -3.00
N SER A 129 10.35 16.23 -2.82
CA SER A 129 11.61 16.90 -3.13
C SER A 129 12.73 16.37 -2.21
N LEU A 130 13.97 16.40 -2.69
CA LEU A 130 15.11 15.93 -1.89
C LEU A 130 15.26 16.74 -0.60
N ASP A 131 15.14 18.06 -0.68
CA ASP A 131 15.19 18.95 0.48
C ASP A 131 14.12 18.61 1.54
N ASP A 132 12.88 18.35 1.11
CA ASP A 132 11.80 17.98 2.04
C ASP A 132 12.01 16.59 2.63
N TYR A 133 12.52 15.65 1.83
CA TYR A 133 12.84 14.30 2.29
C TYR A 133 13.99 14.33 3.32
N ASP A 134 15.06 15.07 3.05
CA ASP A 134 16.23 15.14 3.93
C ASP A 134 15.86 15.77 5.27
N ARG A 135 15.10 16.88 5.26
CA ARG A 135 14.57 17.49 6.48
C ARG A 135 13.74 16.51 7.29
N TRP A 136 12.79 15.81 6.63
CA TRP A 136 11.96 14.82 7.31
C TRP A 136 12.79 13.65 7.85
N ASN A 137 13.78 13.17 7.09
CA ASN A 137 14.62 12.04 7.44
C ASN A 137 15.50 12.35 8.66
N GLU A 138 16.05 13.56 8.75
CA GLU A 138 16.79 14.02 9.95
C GLU A 138 15.90 13.98 11.19
N GLU A 139 14.71 14.60 11.14
CA GLU A 139 13.76 14.61 12.25
C GLU A 139 13.30 13.20 12.64
N TYR A 140 13.01 12.36 11.64
CA TYR A 140 12.54 11.00 11.84
C TYR A 140 13.62 10.09 12.46
N ASN A 141 14.88 10.26 12.08
CA ASN A 141 16.00 9.53 12.68
C ASN A 141 16.24 9.95 14.13
N VAL A 142 16.11 11.25 14.45
CA VAL A 142 16.17 11.74 15.83
C VAL A 142 15.05 11.12 16.68
N ALA A 143 13.81 11.14 16.18
CA ALA A 143 12.67 10.56 16.88
C ALA A 143 12.83 9.04 17.09
N ARG A 144 13.32 8.30 16.09
CA ARG A 144 13.58 6.85 16.19
C ARG A 144 14.73 6.51 17.13
N GLY A 145 15.73 7.39 17.25
CA GLY A 145 16.85 7.23 18.19
C GLY A 145 16.49 7.57 19.64
N SER A 146 15.38 8.27 19.87
CA SER A 146 14.94 8.68 21.21
C SER A 146 14.27 7.53 21.97
N PHE A 147 14.82 7.17 23.12
CA PHE A 147 14.23 6.18 24.02
C PHE A 147 12.84 6.60 24.52
N GLU A 148 12.64 7.90 24.75
CA GLU A 148 11.37 8.46 25.19
C GLU A 148 10.27 8.23 24.16
N GLU A 149 10.53 8.58 22.90
CA GLU A 149 9.56 8.42 21.80
C GLU A 149 9.24 6.95 21.52
N LEU A 150 10.24 6.07 21.58
CA LEU A 150 10.03 4.63 21.49
C LEU A 150 9.16 4.08 22.63
N THR A 151 9.30 4.63 23.84
CA THR A 151 8.51 4.22 25.01
C THR A 151 7.06 4.70 24.86
N LYS A 152 6.85 5.97 24.50
CA LYS A 152 5.51 6.51 24.19
C LYS A 152 4.80 5.67 23.15
N ARG A 153 5.50 5.33 22.05
CA ARG A 153 4.96 4.48 20.98
C ARG A 153 4.53 3.09 21.46
N LYS A 154 5.35 2.44 22.30
CA LYS A 154 5.01 1.11 22.88
C LYS A 154 3.79 1.17 23.79
N ASN A 155 3.61 2.27 24.51
CA ASN A 155 2.46 2.49 25.39
C ASN A 155 1.20 2.94 24.63
N GLY A 156 1.29 3.20 23.32
CA GLY A 156 0.19 3.75 22.52
C GLY A 156 -0.07 5.23 22.77
N GLU A 157 0.91 5.95 23.31
CA GLU A 157 0.85 7.39 23.55
C GLU A 157 1.26 8.17 22.28
N ALA A 158 0.84 9.44 22.21
CA ALA A 158 1.25 10.34 21.14
C ALA A 158 2.79 10.47 21.12
N ASN A 159 3.38 10.28 19.96
CA ASN A 159 4.83 10.26 19.77
C ASN A 159 5.19 10.84 18.40
N ASP A 160 6.40 11.37 18.30
CA ASP A 160 6.89 12.02 17.09
C ASP A 160 7.10 11.03 15.94
N ILE A 161 7.38 9.75 16.23
CA ILE A 161 7.57 8.73 15.19
C ILE A 161 6.29 8.56 14.39
N ASP A 162 5.15 8.33 15.05
CA ASP A 162 3.87 8.15 14.37
C ASP A 162 3.36 9.47 13.77
N ARG A 163 3.64 10.63 14.39
CA ARG A 163 3.34 11.95 13.82
C ARG A 163 4.08 12.18 12.49
N LEU A 164 5.39 11.93 12.45
CA LEU A 164 6.22 12.10 11.26
C LEU A 164 5.84 11.09 10.17
N MET A 165 5.47 9.87 10.52
CA MET A 165 4.90 8.91 9.57
C MET A 165 3.59 9.43 8.95
N GLU A 166 2.70 10.00 9.77
CA GLU A 166 1.44 10.57 9.30
C GLU A 166 1.64 11.77 8.38
N GLU A 167 2.58 12.64 8.73
CA GLU A 167 2.92 13.85 8.00
C GLU A 167 3.42 13.55 6.58
N ILE A 168 4.39 12.64 6.44
CA ILE A 168 4.96 12.32 5.13
C ILE A 168 3.96 11.59 4.21
N GLU A 169 3.06 10.80 4.81
CA GLU A 169 2.00 10.07 4.11
C GLU A 169 0.78 10.93 3.78
N SER A 170 0.77 12.21 4.13
CA SER A 170 -0.31 13.14 3.79
C SER A 170 -0.09 13.80 2.43
N GLY A 171 -1.18 14.09 1.73
CA GLY A 171 -1.15 14.70 0.40
C GLY A 171 -0.81 13.70 -0.71
N LEU A 172 -1.30 12.46 -0.60
CA LEU A 172 -1.12 11.44 -1.63
C LEU A 172 -1.95 11.77 -2.89
N VAL A 173 -1.47 11.34 -4.04
CA VAL A 173 -2.27 11.20 -5.26
C VAL A 173 -2.84 9.79 -5.28
N LEU A 174 -4.16 9.67 -5.39
CA LEU A 174 -4.84 8.38 -5.51
C LEU A 174 -4.45 7.73 -6.85
N GLN A 175 -3.83 6.55 -6.79
CA GLN A 175 -3.46 5.80 -8.00
C GLN A 175 -4.56 4.81 -8.41
N GLY A 176 -5.25 4.22 -7.43
CA GLY A 176 -6.33 3.28 -7.66
C GLY A 176 -6.52 2.29 -6.51
N ALA A 177 -7.20 1.19 -6.80
CA ALA A 177 -7.48 0.12 -5.85
C ALA A 177 -7.34 -1.26 -6.50
N THR A 178 -7.20 -2.27 -5.67
CA THR A 178 -7.13 -3.68 -6.04
C THR A 178 -8.20 -4.47 -5.28
N ALA A 179 -8.53 -5.65 -5.79
CA ALA A 179 -9.40 -6.61 -5.14
C ALA A 179 -8.84 -8.02 -5.33
N ASN A 180 -8.54 -8.70 -4.23
CA ASN A 180 -8.09 -10.08 -4.20
C ASN A 180 -9.21 -10.99 -3.70
N GLU A 181 -9.43 -12.09 -4.40
CA GLU A 181 -10.35 -13.13 -3.97
C GLU A 181 -9.60 -14.15 -3.09
N ASP A 182 -10.05 -14.34 -1.85
CA ASP A 182 -9.64 -15.49 -1.04
C ASP A 182 -10.48 -16.70 -1.45
N LYS A 183 -9.88 -17.55 -2.30
CA LYS A 183 -10.63 -18.61 -2.97
C LYS A 183 -11.13 -19.65 -1.97
N LEU A 184 -12.45 -19.76 -1.90
CA LEU A 184 -13.11 -20.84 -1.18
C LEU A 184 -12.84 -22.19 -1.85
N GLN A 185 -12.95 -23.25 -1.04
CA GLN A 185 -12.96 -24.60 -1.58
C GLN A 185 -14.15 -24.78 -2.55
N PRO A 186 -14.03 -25.68 -3.54
CA PRO A 186 -15.11 -25.95 -4.47
C PRO A 186 -16.42 -26.27 -3.75
N ARG A 187 -17.53 -25.69 -4.23
CA ARG A 187 -18.90 -25.96 -3.78
C ARG A 187 -19.23 -25.55 -2.34
N VAL A 188 -18.36 -24.79 -1.65
CA VAL A 188 -18.66 -24.24 -0.33
C VAL A 188 -19.95 -23.40 -0.34
N PRO A 189 -20.17 -22.45 -1.28
CA PRO A 189 -21.40 -21.65 -1.30
C PRO A 189 -22.66 -22.51 -1.48
N GLU A 190 -22.62 -23.49 -2.39
CA GLU A 190 -23.73 -24.42 -2.65
C GLU A 190 -24.05 -25.26 -1.40
N THR A 191 -23.01 -25.73 -0.72
CA THR A 191 -23.12 -26.57 0.48
C THR A 191 -23.75 -25.79 1.63
N ILE A 192 -23.25 -24.57 1.89
CA ILE A 192 -23.81 -23.66 2.90
C ILE A 192 -25.29 -23.38 2.59
N ALA A 193 -25.63 -23.07 1.34
CA ALA A 193 -27.01 -22.82 0.93
C ALA A 193 -27.93 -24.04 1.12
N ASN A 194 -27.45 -25.25 0.83
CA ASN A 194 -28.23 -26.47 1.01
C ASN A 194 -28.43 -26.84 2.48
N LEU A 195 -27.40 -26.66 3.31
CA LEU A 195 -27.48 -26.85 4.77
C LEU A 195 -28.46 -25.84 5.40
N ALA A 196 -28.40 -24.57 4.98
CA ALA A 196 -29.32 -23.54 5.44
C ALA A 196 -30.78 -23.85 5.04
N LYS A 197 -31.03 -24.34 3.81
CA LYS A 197 -32.36 -24.81 3.37
C LYS A 197 -32.88 -26.02 4.15
N ALA A 198 -31.99 -26.77 4.79
CA ALA A 198 -32.33 -27.89 5.67
C ALA A 198 -32.51 -27.45 7.15
N ASP A 199 -32.64 -26.15 7.41
CA ASP A 199 -32.74 -25.54 8.73
C ASP A 199 -31.54 -25.83 9.67
N ILE A 200 -30.38 -26.13 9.10
CA ILE A 200 -29.13 -26.31 9.86
C ILE A 200 -28.47 -24.95 10.06
N SER A 201 -28.30 -24.55 11.32
CA SER A 201 -27.59 -23.33 11.69
C SER A 201 -26.09 -23.50 11.53
N ILE A 202 -25.44 -22.59 10.81
CA ILE A 202 -24.00 -22.61 10.52
C ILE A 202 -23.33 -21.48 11.30
N TRP A 203 -22.29 -21.82 12.06
CA TRP A 203 -21.52 -20.86 12.86
C TRP A 203 -20.07 -20.89 12.36
N MET A 204 -19.54 -19.72 12.01
CA MET A 204 -18.13 -19.58 11.62
C MET A 204 -17.31 -19.22 12.85
N LEU A 205 -16.48 -20.14 13.31
CA LEU A 205 -15.48 -19.88 14.35
C LEU A 205 -14.13 -19.72 13.65
N THR A 206 -13.65 -18.49 13.57
CA THR A 206 -12.37 -18.16 12.94
C THR A 206 -11.44 -17.49 13.94
N GLY A 207 -10.13 -17.75 13.78
CA GLY A 207 -9.07 -17.01 14.47
C GLY A 207 -8.58 -15.80 13.68
N ASP A 208 -9.11 -15.57 12.47
CA ASP A 208 -8.79 -14.40 11.68
C ASP A 208 -9.44 -13.14 12.24
N LYS A 209 -8.79 -12.01 11.94
CA LYS A 209 -9.24 -10.70 12.40
C LYS A 209 -10.47 -10.27 11.61
N GLN A 210 -11.37 -9.57 12.28
CA GLN A 210 -12.48 -8.88 11.63
C GLN A 210 -11.90 -7.71 10.83
N GLU A 211 -12.20 -7.65 9.52
CA GLU A 211 -11.81 -6.56 8.63
C GLU A 211 -12.55 -5.25 8.95
#